data_AF-A0A254QPF5-F1
#
_entry.id   AF-A0A254QPF5-F1
#
_cell.length_a   1.000
_cell.length_b   1.000
_cell.length_c   1.000
_cell.angle_alpha   90.00
_cell.angle_beta   90.00
_cell.angle_gamma   90.00
#
_symmetry.space_group_name_H-M   'P 1'
#
loop_
_entity.id
_entity.type
_entity.pdbx_description
1 polymer ?
#
loop_
_entity_poly.entity_id
_entity_poly.type
_entity_poly.pdbx_seq_one_letter_code
_entity_poly.pdbx_strand_id
1 'polypeptide(L)'
;PEKTLVDMYLKPLAEEVRTHGGTVYGTKQEVILLVDIKANGKEAYEQLQKDLKPFHSFLSRFRRGRTVQRAVKVILSGDRPIQEVAAQKERFVFIDGRTENLGGDPNLYPLISESFLPRFKYLGTGAFGDADSKTLTDFVRKAHASRQLVRFWATPETPTMWSILFDHKVDLIGTDKQTDLASFLSSKLKLKR
;
A
#
# COMPACT_ATOMS: atom_id res chain seq x y z
N PRO A 1 24.24 9.24 4.62
CA PRO A 1 23.53 8.59 3.51
C PRO A 1 23.19 9.61 2.42
N GLU A 2 23.42 9.27 1.15
CA GLU A 2 22.88 10.08 0.05
C GLU A 2 21.35 9.98 0.03
N LYS A 3 20.66 11.01 -0.49
CA LYS A 3 19.20 11.04 -0.55
C LYS A 3 18.66 10.26 -1.76
N THR A 4 19.06 8.99 -1.85
CA THR A 4 18.65 8.06 -2.93
C THR A 4 17.69 7.01 -2.39
N LEU A 5 16.84 6.44 -3.26
CA LEU A 5 15.99 5.30 -2.89
C LEU A 5 16.81 4.14 -2.34
N VAL A 6 17.98 3.90 -2.93
CA VAL A 6 18.89 2.83 -2.57
C VAL A 6 19.41 3.00 -1.14
N ASP A 7 19.97 4.16 -0.81
CA ASP A 7 20.61 4.38 0.49
C ASP A 7 19.62 4.65 1.61
N MET A 8 18.49 5.27 1.32
CA MET A 8 17.49 5.59 2.34
C MET A 8 16.55 4.43 2.65
N TYR A 9 16.30 3.52 1.70
CA TYR A 9 15.28 2.47 1.86
C TYR A 9 15.81 1.07 1.55
N LEU A 10 16.35 0.82 0.35
CA LEU A 10 16.65 -0.56 -0.07
C LEU A 10 17.82 -1.19 0.72
N LYS A 11 18.89 -0.44 0.99
CA LYS A 11 20.00 -0.90 1.83
C LYS A 11 19.56 -1.13 3.29
N PRO A 12 18.88 -0.19 3.97
CA PRO A 12 18.34 -0.44 5.30
C PRO A 12 17.38 -1.64 5.36
N LEU A 13 16.46 -1.77 4.40
CA LEU A 13 15.55 -2.92 4.33
C LEU A 13 16.30 -4.24 4.12
N ALA A 14 17.34 -4.26 3.29
CA ALA A 14 18.17 -5.45 3.09
C ALA A 14 18.83 -5.91 4.40
N GLU A 15 19.29 -4.95 5.21
CA GLU A 15 19.91 -5.22 6.50
C GLU A 15 18.91 -5.74 7.53
N GLU A 16 17.71 -5.17 7.59
CA GLU A 16 16.61 -5.69 8.41
C GLU A 16 16.24 -7.13 8.00
N VAL A 17 16.12 -7.39 6.70
CA VAL A 17 15.84 -8.73 6.16
C VAL A 17 16.92 -9.72 6.53
N ARG A 18 18.19 -9.33 6.46
CA ARG A 18 19.34 -10.16 6.84
C ARG A 18 19.30 -10.48 8.33
N THR A 19 19.01 -9.49 9.16
CA THR A 19 18.99 -9.60 10.64
C THR A 19 17.84 -10.47 11.12
N HIS A 20 16.67 -10.36 10.49
CA HIS A 20 15.44 -11.06 10.88
C HIS A 20 15.13 -12.29 9.99
N GLY A 21 16.17 -13.00 9.53
CA GLY A 21 16.04 -14.32 8.92
C GLY A 21 15.20 -14.37 7.64
N GLY A 22 15.24 -13.32 6.81
CA GLY A 22 14.49 -13.25 5.57
C GLY A 22 13.16 -12.48 5.66
N THR A 23 12.90 -11.80 6.77
CA THR A 23 11.70 -10.98 7.00
C THR A 23 12.08 -9.59 7.49
N VAL A 24 11.21 -8.58 7.40
CA VAL A 24 11.54 -7.26 7.99
C VAL A 24 11.14 -7.19 9.47
N TYR A 25 9.97 -7.72 9.82
CA TYR A 25 9.40 -7.58 11.17
C TYR A 25 9.67 -8.79 12.10
N GLY A 26 10.52 -9.74 11.70
CA GLY A 26 10.64 -11.04 12.39
C GLY A 26 9.41 -11.95 12.22
N THR A 27 8.45 -11.55 11.39
CA THR A 27 7.25 -12.31 11.05
C THR A 27 7.09 -12.40 9.53
N LYS A 28 6.23 -13.29 9.03
CA LYS A 28 5.96 -13.42 7.59
C LYS A 28 5.23 -12.22 6.98
N GLN A 29 4.93 -11.19 7.77
CA GLN A 29 4.31 -9.96 7.30
C GLN A 29 5.27 -9.23 6.35
N GLU A 30 4.76 -8.90 5.18
CA GLU A 30 5.49 -8.14 4.18
C GLU A 30 5.42 -6.63 4.46
N VAL A 31 6.51 -5.93 4.16
CA VAL A 31 6.55 -4.47 4.07
C VAL A 31 6.12 -4.03 2.68
N ILE A 32 5.22 -3.06 2.61
CA ILE A 32 4.89 -2.37 1.37
C ILE A 32 5.75 -1.11 1.26
N LEU A 33 6.64 -1.07 0.28
CA LEU A 33 7.36 0.13 -0.12
C LEU A 33 6.59 0.82 -1.24
N LEU A 34 5.82 1.86 -0.88
CA LEU A 34 5.08 2.66 -1.84
C LEU A 34 6.02 3.71 -2.46
N VAL A 35 6.29 3.60 -3.76
CA VAL A 35 7.14 4.52 -4.52
C VAL A 35 6.24 5.44 -5.33
N ASP A 36 6.15 6.70 -4.93
CA ASP A 36 5.33 7.70 -5.60
C ASP A 36 6.12 8.41 -6.71
N ILE A 37 5.82 8.07 -7.96
CA ILE A 37 6.48 8.67 -9.12
C ILE A 37 5.80 10.00 -9.43
N LYS A 38 6.56 11.09 -9.39
CA LYS A 38 6.00 12.44 -9.56
C LYS A 38 5.81 12.85 -11.02
N ALA A 39 6.61 12.32 -11.94
CA ALA A 39 6.54 12.58 -13.38
C ALA A 39 7.40 11.57 -14.14
N ASN A 40 7.21 11.51 -15.47
CA ASN A 40 8.01 10.69 -16.40
C ASN A 40 7.99 9.22 -15.99
N GLY A 41 6.79 8.67 -15.79
CA GLY A 41 6.54 7.34 -15.25
C GLY A 41 7.41 6.25 -15.88
N LYS A 42 7.53 6.26 -17.21
CA LYS A 42 8.30 5.27 -17.96
C LYS A 42 9.79 5.36 -17.66
N GLU A 43 10.40 6.53 -17.80
CA GLU A 43 11.83 6.76 -17.56
C GLU A 43 12.20 6.49 -16.10
N ALA A 44 11.36 6.95 -15.17
CA ALA A 44 11.52 6.69 -13.74
C ALA A 44 11.49 5.18 -13.45
N TYR A 45 10.59 4.43 -14.10
CA TYR A 45 10.53 2.99 -13.94
C TYR A 45 11.70 2.25 -14.59
N GLU A 46 12.21 2.70 -15.72
CA GLU A 46 13.44 2.16 -16.32
C GLU A 46 14.63 2.30 -15.36
N GLN A 47 14.77 3.44 -14.69
CA GLN A 47 15.80 3.64 -13.67
C GLN A 47 15.54 2.79 -12.42
N LEU A 48 14.30 2.78 -11.91
CA LEU A 48 13.92 2.00 -10.74
C LEU A 48 14.22 0.51 -10.91
N GLN A 49 14.02 -0.05 -12.10
CA GLN A 49 14.37 -1.45 -12.36
C GLN A 49 15.86 -1.74 -12.17
N LYS A 50 16.74 -0.81 -12.55
CA LYS A 50 18.18 -0.93 -12.33
C LYS A 50 18.49 -0.90 -10.84
N ASP A 51 17.84 0.01 -10.10
CA ASP A 51 18.04 0.18 -8.67
C ASP A 51 17.54 -1.02 -7.85
N LEU A 52 16.43 -1.66 -8.27
CA LEU A 52 15.83 -2.81 -7.59
C LEU A 52 16.56 -4.14 -7.88
N LYS A 53 17.19 -4.27 -9.06
CA LYS A 53 17.81 -5.53 -9.51
C LYS A 53 18.83 -6.12 -8.52
N PRO A 54 19.73 -5.35 -7.89
CA PRO A 54 20.64 -5.87 -6.86
C PRO A 54 19.93 -6.46 -5.64
N PHE A 55 18.72 -6.00 -5.34
CA PHE A 55 17.95 -6.35 -4.15
C PHE A 55 16.90 -7.45 -4.40
N HIS A 56 16.86 -8.03 -5.60
CA HIS A 56 15.83 -8.98 -6.03
C HIS A 56 15.58 -10.16 -5.07
N SER A 57 16.54 -10.55 -4.24
CA SER A 57 16.47 -11.71 -3.35
C SER A 57 15.39 -11.59 -2.27
N PHE A 58 15.07 -10.38 -1.81
CA PHE A 58 14.03 -10.13 -0.79
C PHE A 58 12.78 -9.40 -1.32
N LEU A 59 12.80 -8.97 -2.58
CA LEU A 59 11.66 -8.30 -3.22
C LEU A 59 10.62 -9.30 -3.69
N SER A 60 9.35 -9.04 -3.36
CA SER A 60 8.21 -9.69 -3.98
C SER A 60 8.24 -9.49 -5.48
N ARG A 61 7.85 -10.51 -6.23
CA ARG A 61 7.90 -10.48 -7.69
C ARG A 61 6.72 -11.18 -8.31
N PHE A 62 6.29 -10.67 -9.45
CA PHE A 62 5.45 -11.43 -10.36
C PHE A 62 6.33 -12.22 -11.32
N ARG A 63 6.03 -13.51 -11.50
CA ARG A 63 6.72 -14.37 -12.47
C ARG A 63 5.84 -15.55 -12.84
N ARG A 64 5.74 -15.87 -14.13
CA ARG A 64 4.95 -17.03 -14.64
C ARG A 64 3.48 -16.98 -14.18
N GLY A 65 2.83 -15.82 -14.32
CA GLY A 65 1.39 -15.69 -14.05
C GLY A 65 1.00 -15.63 -12.56
N ARG A 66 1.97 -15.57 -11.64
CA ARG A 66 1.71 -15.52 -10.20
C ARG A 66 2.65 -14.59 -9.47
N THR A 67 2.16 -14.05 -8.35
CA THR A 67 2.97 -13.31 -7.39
C THR A 67 3.66 -14.27 -6.42
N VAL A 68 4.98 -14.11 -6.28
CA VAL A 68 5.81 -14.77 -5.27
C VAL A 68 6.10 -13.74 -4.19
N GLN A 69 5.46 -13.92 -3.03
CA GLN A 69 5.65 -13.06 -1.88
C GLN A 69 7.06 -13.21 -1.29
N ARG A 70 7.68 -12.09 -0.89
CA ARG A 70 8.92 -12.04 -0.11
C ARG A 70 8.79 -10.99 1.01
N ALA A 71 9.90 -10.43 1.46
CA ALA A 71 9.92 -9.54 2.61
C ALA A 71 9.40 -8.14 2.30
N VAL A 72 9.58 -7.67 1.05
CA VAL A 72 9.22 -6.32 0.63
C VAL A 72 8.48 -6.34 -0.72
N LYS A 73 7.30 -5.71 -0.77
CA LYS A 73 6.56 -5.43 -2.01
C LYS A 73 6.71 -3.98 -2.42
N VAL A 74 7.25 -3.75 -3.62
CA VAL A 74 7.34 -2.41 -4.19
C VAL A 74 6.07 -2.12 -4.97
N ILE A 75 5.35 -1.07 -4.61
CA ILE A 75 4.11 -0.65 -5.28
C ILE A 75 4.31 0.77 -5.81
N LEU A 76 4.02 0.98 -7.11
CA LEU A 76 4.15 2.28 -7.75
C LEU A 76 2.86 3.09 -7.61
N SER A 77 2.98 4.32 -7.14
CA SER A 77 1.93 5.35 -7.07
C SER A 77 2.28 6.53 -7.99
N GLY A 78 1.34 7.46 -8.15
CA GLY A 78 1.55 8.69 -8.91
C GLY A 78 1.43 8.46 -10.42
N ASP A 79 2.42 8.94 -11.18
CA ASP A 79 2.55 8.75 -12.62
C ASP A 79 3.03 7.32 -12.94
N ARG A 80 2.09 6.38 -12.91
CA ARG A 80 2.33 4.94 -12.97
C ARG A 80 2.46 4.47 -14.43
N PRO A 81 3.57 3.84 -14.83
CA PRO A 81 3.74 3.26 -16.17
C PRO A 81 3.04 1.89 -16.25
N ILE A 82 1.70 1.92 -16.22
CA ILE A 82 0.85 0.72 -16.11
C ILE A 82 1.09 -0.24 -17.29
N GLN A 83 1.19 0.28 -18.51
CA GLN A 83 1.34 -0.54 -19.72
C GLN A 83 2.69 -1.27 -19.72
N GLU A 84 3.76 -0.56 -19.37
CA GLU A 84 5.11 -1.10 -19.29
C GLU A 84 5.20 -2.17 -18.20
N VAL A 85 4.62 -1.92 -17.03
CA VAL A 85 4.61 -2.90 -15.92
C VAL A 85 3.78 -4.14 -16.28
N ALA A 86 2.60 -3.95 -16.91
CA ALA A 86 1.73 -5.05 -17.31
C ALA A 86 2.34 -5.93 -18.40
N ALA A 87 3.15 -5.36 -19.30
CA ALA A 87 3.82 -6.09 -20.37
C ALA A 87 4.93 -7.04 -19.88
N GLN A 88 5.43 -6.87 -18.65
CA GLN A 88 6.54 -7.67 -18.13
C GLN A 88 6.10 -9.05 -17.62
N LYS A 89 6.73 -10.09 -18.16
CA LYS A 89 6.58 -11.49 -17.73
C LYS A 89 7.21 -11.77 -16.36
N GLU A 90 8.21 -10.99 -15.98
CA GLU A 90 8.86 -11.00 -14.67
C GLU A 90 9.13 -9.56 -14.24
N ARG A 91 8.64 -9.16 -13.05
CA ARG A 91 8.78 -7.81 -12.50
C ARG A 91 8.85 -7.82 -10.98
N PHE A 92 9.52 -6.82 -10.40
CA PHE A 92 9.65 -6.60 -8.94
C PHE A 92 8.72 -5.52 -8.39
N VAL A 93 7.88 -4.94 -9.25
CA VAL A 93 6.96 -3.87 -8.89
C VAL A 93 5.52 -4.24 -9.19
N PHE A 94 4.61 -3.60 -8.48
CA PHE A 94 3.17 -3.68 -8.65
C PHE A 94 2.59 -2.26 -8.76
N ILE A 95 1.30 -2.13 -9.04
CA ILE A 95 0.65 -0.84 -9.22
C ILE A 95 -0.29 -0.57 -8.03
N ASP A 96 -0.21 0.63 -7.48
CA ASP A 96 -1.25 1.21 -6.64
C ASP A 96 -2.38 1.64 -7.58
N GLY A 97 -3.46 0.87 -7.64
CA GLY A 97 -4.61 1.15 -8.50
C GLY A 97 -5.51 2.25 -7.95
N ARG A 98 -6.50 2.64 -8.76
CA ARG A 98 -7.58 3.57 -8.39
C ARG A 98 -8.94 2.87 -8.50
N THR A 99 -10.03 3.59 -8.23
CA THR A 99 -11.39 3.05 -8.26
C THR A 99 -11.73 2.31 -9.57
N GLU A 100 -11.21 2.72 -10.72
CA GLU A 100 -11.41 2.04 -12.00
C GLU A 100 -10.75 0.65 -12.07
N ASN A 101 -9.75 0.37 -11.21
CA ASN A 101 -9.08 -0.93 -11.11
C ASN A 101 -9.68 -1.82 -9.99
N LEU A 102 -10.73 -1.33 -9.31
CA LEU A 102 -11.39 -2.04 -8.22
C LEU A 102 -12.09 -3.30 -8.73
N GLY A 103 -11.69 -4.45 -8.19
CA GLY A 103 -12.13 -5.76 -8.66
C GLY A 103 -11.27 -6.35 -9.79
N GLY A 104 -10.15 -5.70 -10.12
CA GLY A 104 -9.21 -6.13 -11.16
C GLY A 104 -8.21 -7.19 -10.69
N ASP A 105 -7.20 -7.47 -11.53
CA ASP A 105 -6.16 -8.46 -11.23
C ASP A 105 -5.27 -8.00 -10.06
N PRO A 106 -5.27 -8.71 -8.92
CA PRO A 106 -4.42 -8.36 -7.77
C PRO A 106 -2.93 -8.60 -8.02
N ASN A 107 -2.54 -9.32 -9.09
CA ASN A 107 -1.13 -9.45 -9.47
C ASN A 107 -0.58 -8.19 -10.16
N LEU A 108 -1.45 -7.32 -10.67
CA LEU A 108 -1.08 -6.00 -11.18
C LEU A 108 -1.43 -4.92 -10.17
N TYR A 109 -2.63 -4.96 -9.60
CA TYR A 109 -3.18 -3.97 -8.67
C TYR A 109 -3.43 -4.58 -7.28
N PRO A 110 -2.39 -4.96 -6.51
CA PRO A 110 -2.57 -5.54 -5.18
C PRO A 110 -3.09 -4.52 -4.15
N LEU A 111 -2.98 -3.22 -4.45
CA LEU A 111 -3.46 -2.13 -3.62
C LEU A 111 -4.38 -1.24 -4.47
N ILE A 112 -5.50 -0.81 -3.90
CA ILE A 112 -6.35 0.23 -4.43
C ILE A 112 -6.34 1.40 -3.45
N SER A 113 -5.75 2.52 -3.86
CA SER A 113 -5.81 3.77 -3.10
C SER A 113 -6.81 4.75 -3.72
N GLU A 114 -7.55 5.46 -2.89
CA GLU A 114 -8.50 6.49 -3.32
C GLU A 114 -8.44 7.72 -2.40
N SER A 115 -8.75 8.90 -2.96
CA SER A 115 -8.93 10.11 -2.16
C SER A 115 -10.23 10.00 -1.37
N PHE A 116 -10.17 10.31 -0.07
CA PHE A 116 -11.35 10.24 0.77
C PHE A 116 -12.33 11.40 0.48
N LEU A 117 -11.83 12.63 0.43
CA LEU A 117 -12.66 13.84 0.40
C LEU A 117 -13.62 13.93 -0.80
N PRO A 118 -13.25 13.57 -2.05
CA PRO A 118 -14.18 13.64 -3.18
C PRO A 118 -15.29 12.60 -3.11
N ARG A 119 -15.14 11.58 -2.25
CA ARG A 119 -15.96 10.37 -2.24
C ARG A 119 -16.95 10.30 -1.08
N PHE A 120 -16.65 10.99 0.01
CA PHE A 120 -17.43 10.93 1.25
C PHE A 120 -17.85 12.33 1.68
N LYS A 121 -19.06 12.44 2.24
CA LYS A 121 -19.57 13.71 2.78
C LYS A 121 -18.98 14.04 4.13
N TYR A 122 -18.56 13.03 4.89
CA TYR A 122 -17.94 13.21 6.19
C TYR A 122 -16.60 13.92 6.10
N LEU A 123 -16.50 15.09 6.75
CA LEU A 123 -15.30 15.94 6.78
C LEU A 123 -14.54 15.88 8.11
N GLY A 124 -14.84 14.90 8.97
CA GLY A 124 -14.20 14.76 10.28
C GLY A 124 -15.01 15.26 11.47
N THR A 125 -16.20 15.82 11.23
CA THR A 125 -17.13 16.30 12.27
C THR A 125 -18.53 15.76 12.04
N GLY A 126 -19.30 15.63 13.14
CA GLY A 126 -20.64 15.05 13.11
C GLY A 126 -20.66 13.53 13.00
N ALA A 127 -21.81 12.97 12.66
CA ALA A 127 -21.96 11.54 12.49
C ALA A 127 -21.44 11.08 11.12
N PHE A 128 -20.81 9.91 11.08
CA PHE A 128 -20.52 9.22 9.81
C PHE A 128 -21.82 8.58 9.31
N GLY A 129 -22.47 9.24 8.34
CA GLY A 129 -23.82 8.89 7.91
C GLY A 129 -23.90 7.53 7.19
N ASP A 130 -25.10 6.93 7.20
CA ASP A 130 -25.35 5.60 6.65
C ASP A 130 -24.95 5.45 5.17
N ALA A 131 -25.12 6.51 4.37
CA ALA A 131 -24.73 6.51 2.97
C ALA A 131 -23.20 6.42 2.77
N ASP A 132 -22.43 7.15 3.58
CA ASP A 132 -20.96 7.09 3.56
C ASP A 132 -20.48 5.73 4.10
N SER A 133 -21.11 5.24 5.17
CA SER A 133 -20.86 3.92 5.75
C SER A 133 -21.09 2.78 4.75
N LYS A 134 -22.21 2.81 4.01
CA LYS A 134 -22.49 1.85 2.95
C LYS A 134 -21.47 1.95 1.82
N THR A 135 -21.13 3.16 1.39
CA THR A 135 -20.15 3.40 0.31
C THR A 135 -18.76 2.86 0.67
N LEU A 136 -18.31 3.07 1.91
CA LEU A 136 -17.04 2.56 2.41
C LEU A 136 -17.05 1.02 2.48
N THR A 137 -18.10 0.44 3.06
CA THR A 137 -18.27 -1.01 3.18
C THR A 137 -18.27 -1.70 1.81
N ASP A 138 -19.05 -1.18 0.85
CA ASP A 138 -19.14 -1.77 -0.49
C ASP A 138 -17.80 -1.70 -1.23
N PHE A 139 -17.04 -0.62 -1.06
CA PHE A 139 -15.72 -0.48 -1.66
C PHE A 139 -14.73 -1.49 -1.10
N VAL A 140 -14.63 -1.58 0.23
CA VAL A 140 -13.73 -2.53 0.89
C VAL A 140 -14.10 -3.96 0.54
N ARG A 141 -15.40 -4.31 0.59
CA ARG A 141 -15.90 -5.63 0.22
C ARG A 141 -15.53 -5.99 -1.23
N LYS A 142 -15.69 -5.07 -2.18
CA LYS A 142 -15.37 -5.32 -3.59
C LYS A 142 -13.86 -5.53 -3.80
N ALA A 143 -13.00 -4.75 -3.14
CA ALA A 143 -11.56 -4.92 -3.19
C ALA A 143 -11.14 -6.28 -2.62
N HIS A 144 -11.63 -6.61 -1.42
CA HIS A 144 -11.31 -7.85 -0.72
C HIS A 144 -11.79 -9.09 -1.48
N ALA A 145 -12.94 -9.02 -2.15
CA ALA A 145 -13.43 -10.10 -3.03
C ALA A 145 -12.43 -10.43 -4.16
N SER A 146 -11.59 -9.47 -4.56
CA SER A 146 -10.53 -9.65 -5.57
C SER A 146 -9.13 -9.72 -4.96
N ARG A 147 -9.02 -9.89 -3.64
CA ARG A 147 -7.75 -9.96 -2.90
C ARG A 147 -6.88 -8.70 -3.04
N GLN A 148 -7.51 -7.55 -3.22
CA GLN A 148 -6.86 -6.25 -3.26
C GLN A 148 -6.93 -5.61 -1.88
N LEU A 149 -5.84 -4.98 -1.44
CA LEU A 149 -5.81 -4.14 -0.25
C LEU A 149 -6.44 -2.77 -0.55
N VAL A 150 -6.96 -2.13 0.48
CA VAL A 150 -7.55 -0.78 0.40
C VAL A 150 -6.77 0.22 1.23
N ARG A 151 -6.55 1.39 0.63
CA ARG A 151 -6.02 2.58 1.31
C ARG A 151 -6.85 3.81 0.95
N PHE A 152 -7.06 4.68 1.93
CA PHE A 152 -7.55 6.03 1.66
C PHE A 152 -6.48 7.06 2.03
N TRP A 153 -6.38 8.13 1.24
CA TRP A 153 -5.58 9.32 1.54
C TRP A 153 -6.47 10.55 1.64
N ALA A 154 -5.94 11.65 2.19
CA ALA A 154 -6.73 12.84 2.56
C ALA A 154 -7.91 12.54 3.51
N THR A 155 -7.72 11.59 4.44
CA THR A 155 -8.70 11.32 5.49
C THR A 155 -8.50 12.31 6.64
N PRO A 156 -9.58 12.75 7.34
CA PRO A 156 -9.43 13.46 8.60
C PRO A 156 -8.53 12.70 9.59
N GLU A 157 -7.50 13.34 10.16
CA GLU A 157 -6.54 12.70 11.06
C GLU A 157 -6.98 12.74 12.52
N THR A 158 -8.09 12.05 12.80
CA THR A 158 -8.74 12.02 14.12
C THR A 158 -8.98 10.57 14.57
N PRO A 159 -9.01 10.30 15.89
CA PRO A 159 -9.37 8.98 16.41
C PRO A 159 -10.70 8.46 15.89
N THR A 160 -11.70 9.33 15.70
CA THR A 160 -13.01 8.97 15.13
C THR A 160 -12.86 8.44 13.70
N MET A 161 -12.12 9.14 12.85
CA MET A 161 -11.90 8.70 11.47
C MET A 161 -11.08 7.40 11.40
N TRP A 162 -10.02 7.28 12.20
CA TRP A 162 -9.25 6.04 12.29
C TRP A 162 -10.12 4.88 12.79
N SER A 163 -11.06 5.17 13.71
CA SER A 163 -12.03 4.19 14.19
C SER A 163 -12.92 3.68 13.06
N ILE A 164 -13.48 4.60 12.27
CA ILE A 164 -14.32 4.30 11.11
C ILE A 164 -13.54 3.42 10.10
N LEU A 165 -12.36 3.86 9.66
CA LEU A 165 -11.55 3.10 8.70
C LEU A 165 -11.24 1.67 9.21
N PHE A 166 -10.86 1.56 10.48
CA PHE A 166 -10.56 0.28 11.11
C PHE A 166 -11.79 -0.64 11.21
N ASP A 167 -12.94 -0.12 11.61
CA ASP A 167 -14.17 -0.91 11.76
C ASP A 167 -14.71 -1.38 10.41
N HIS A 168 -14.54 -0.56 9.37
CA HIS A 168 -14.84 -0.92 7.98
C HIS A 168 -13.76 -1.77 7.30
N LYS A 169 -12.72 -2.22 8.02
CA LYS A 169 -11.68 -3.13 7.51
C LYS A 169 -10.81 -2.54 6.39
N VAL A 170 -10.58 -1.24 6.40
CA VAL A 170 -9.56 -0.63 5.54
C VAL A 170 -8.18 -1.14 5.94
N ASP A 171 -7.39 -1.59 4.98
CA ASP A 171 -6.13 -2.31 5.24
C ASP A 171 -4.97 -1.37 5.61
N LEU A 172 -4.86 -0.23 4.93
CA LEU A 172 -3.79 0.76 5.14
C LEU A 172 -4.38 2.14 5.44
N ILE A 173 -4.03 2.69 6.60
CA ILE A 173 -4.39 4.06 7.00
C ILE A 173 -3.17 4.96 6.76
N GLY A 174 -3.28 5.87 5.79
CA GLY A 174 -2.26 6.92 5.60
C GLY A 174 -2.40 8.00 6.68
N THR A 175 -1.29 8.38 7.30
CA THR A 175 -1.26 9.47 8.28
C THR A 175 0.11 10.13 8.38
N ASP A 176 0.11 11.42 8.68
CA ASP A 176 1.27 12.22 9.09
C ASP A 176 1.48 12.17 10.62
N LYS A 177 0.57 11.53 11.37
CA LYS A 177 0.61 11.35 12.83
C LYS A 177 0.86 9.90 13.23
N GLN A 178 2.00 9.33 12.81
CA GLN A 178 2.25 7.89 12.94
C GLN A 178 2.24 7.42 14.42
N THR A 179 2.80 8.21 15.34
CA THR A 179 2.83 7.90 16.78
C THR A 179 1.42 7.88 17.40
N ASP A 180 0.57 8.82 17.02
CA ASP A 180 -0.81 8.90 17.52
C ASP A 180 -1.65 7.74 16.99
N LEU A 181 -1.52 7.43 15.69
CA LEU A 181 -2.19 6.28 15.09
C LEU A 181 -1.73 4.97 15.73
N ALA A 182 -0.43 4.81 15.97
CA ALA A 182 0.11 3.61 16.64
C ALA A 182 -0.48 3.43 18.05
N SER A 183 -0.57 4.53 18.81
CA SER A 183 -1.15 4.54 20.16
C SER A 183 -2.65 4.22 20.14
N PHE A 184 -3.38 4.78 19.17
CA PHE A 184 -4.79 4.50 18.93
C PHE A 184 -5.03 3.03 18.58
N LEU A 185 -4.32 2.49 17.60
CA LEU A 185 -4.47 1.10 17.15
C LEU A 185 -4.11 0.11 18.25
N SER A 186 -3.05 0.37 19.01
CA SER A 186 -2.65 -0.46 20.15
C SER A 186 -3.75 -0.53 21.22
N SER A 187 -4.38 0.61 21.52
CA SER A 187 -5.49 0.69 22.47
C SER A 187 -6.73 -0.03 21.93
N LYS A 188 -7.07 0.18 20.65
CA LYS A 188 -8.23 -0.44 20.00
C LYS A 188 -8.11 -1.96 19.87
N LEU A 189 -6.90 -2.48 19.64
CA LEU A 189 -6.63 -3.92 19.59
C LEU A 189 -6.68 -4.58 20.97
N LYS A 190 -6.25 -3.89 22.03
CA LYS A 190 -6.39 -4.39 23.42
C LYS A 190 -7.85 -4.52 23.83
N LEU A 191 -8.71 -3.59 23.43
CA LEU A 191 -10.15 -3.62 23.72
C LEU A 191 -10.91 -4.76 23.01
N LYS A 192 -10.31 -5.40 22.00
CA LYS A 192 -10.91 -6.53 21.27
C LYS A 192 -10.40 -7.91 21.74
N ARG A 193 -9.46 -7.95 22.70
CA ARG A 193 -8.98 -9.19 23.35
C ARG A 193 -9.75 -9.40 24.65
#